data_AF-A0AAJ7W8S1-F1
#
_entry.id   AF-A0AAJ7W8S1-F1
#
_cell.length_a   1.000
_cell.length_b   1.000
_cell.length_c   1.000
_cell.angle_alpha   90.00
_cell.angle_beta   90.00
_cell.angle_gamma   90.00
#
_symmetry.space_group_name_H-M   'P 1'
#
loop_
_entity.id
_entity.type
_entity.pdbx_description
1 polymer ?
#
loop_
_entity_poly.entity_id
_entity_poly.type
_entity_poly.pdbx_seq_one_letter_code
_entity_poly.pdbx_strand_id
1 'polypeptide(L)'
;MENFWLTSAIKALSYVYDLLTFPVYLVLQRPWEKRKLSRRIKARPVAKDENKITYRSVDPPKPMHVTLERENIDTLEKMLTWVAKVHNEKICLGTRDILAEEDEVQPNGRIFKKV
;
A
#
# COMPACT_ATOMS: atom_id res chain seq x y z
N MET A 1 13.44 -35.99 -29.73
CA MET A 1 14.38 -34.92 -30.11
C MET A 1 13.69 -33.60 -30.46
N GLU A 2 12.48 -33.61 -31.05
CA GLU A 2 11.79 -32.37 -31.48
C GLU A 2 11.43 -31.40 -30.33
N ASN A 3 10.97 -31.92 -29.19
CA ASN A 3 10.65 -31.09 -28.01
C ASN A 3 11.86 -30.34 -27.43
N PHE A 4 13.08 -30.85 -27.66
CA PHE A 4 14.31 -30.20 -27.19
C PHE A 4 14.62 -28.92 -27.98
N TRP A 5 14.41 -28.94 -29.29
CA TRP A 5 14.59 -27.78 -30.16
C TRP A 5 13.53 -26.70 -29.88
N LEU A 6 12.27 -27.11 -29.71
CA LEU A 6 11.19 -26.18 -29.38
C LEU A 6 11.42 -25.50 -28.02
N THR A 7 11.74 -26.27 -26.98
CA THR A 7 12.01 -25.71 -25.65
C THR A 7 13.25 -24.81 -25.64
N SER A 8 14.28 -25.16 -26.41
CA SER A 8 15.48 -24.33 -26.57
C SER A 8 15.16 -23.02 -27.30
N ALA A 9 14.33 -23.05 -28.33
CA ALA A 9 13.88 -21.86 -29.05
C ALA A 9 13.05 -20.92 -28.16
N ILE A 10 12.12 -21.45 -27.37
CA ILE A 10 11.31 -20.67 -26.40
C ILE A 10 12.21 -20.02 -25.35
N LYS A 11 13.19 -20.76 -24.81
CA LYS A 11 14.16 -20.20 -23.85
C LYS A 11 14.97 -19.07 -24.48
N ALA A 12 15.49 -19.27 -25.69
CA ALA A 12 16.25 -18.24 -26.40
C ALA A 12 15.40 -16.98 -26.63
N LEU A 13 14.14 -17.13 -27.05
CA LEU A 13 13.21 -16.02 -27.21
C LEU A 13 12.94 -15.28 -25.89
N SER A 14 12.69 -16.02 -24.80
CA SER A 14 12.51 -15.45 -23.45
C SER A 14 13.74 -14.66 -23.02
N TYR A 15 14.95 -15.21 -23.21
CA TYR A 15 16.18 -14.50 -22.86
C TYR A 15 16.38 -13.21 -23.67
N VAL A 16 16.05 -13.21 -24.96
CA VAL A 16 16.12 -12.00 -25.79
C VAL A 16 15.09 -10.97 -25.31
N TYR A 17 13.86 -11.41 -25.02
CA TYR A 17 12.82 -10.53 -24.47
C TYR A 17 13.24 -9.92 -23.13
N ASP A 18 13.78 -10.74 -22.22
CA ASP A 18 14.27 -10.27 -20.92
C ASP A 18 15.46 -9.32 -21.09
N LEU A 19 16.41 -9.61 -21.99
CA LEU A 19 17.56 -8.74 -22.27
C LEU A 19 17.12 -7.36 -22.76
N LEU A 20 16.10 -7.31 -23.63
CA LEU A 20 15.58 -6.06 -24.19
C LEU A 20 14.70 -5.29 -23.19
N THR A 21 13.88 -5.99 -22.41
CA THR A 21 12.98 -5.35 -21.45
C THR A 21 13.67 -4.96 -20.15
N PHE A 22 14.73 -5.66 -19.75
CA PHE A 22 15.49 -5.38 -18.54
C PHE A 22 15.97 -3.92 -18.40
N PRO A 23 16.62 -3.29 -19.41
CA PRO A 23 17.04 -1.89 -19.29
C PRO A 23 15.84 -0.94 -19.11
N VAL A 24 14.71 -1.21 -19.78
CA VAL A 24 13.47 -0.43 -19.63
C VAL A 24 12.95 -0.53 -18.20
N TYR A 25 12.83 -1.75 -17.65
CA TYR A 25 12.42 -1.97 -16.27
C TYR A 25 13.39 -1.36 -15.26
N LEU A 26 14.70 -1.46 -15.51
CA LEU A 26 15.72 -0.91 -14.64
C LEU A 26 15.60 0.61 -14.53
N VAL A 27 15.36 1.30 -15.65
CA VAL A 27 15.15 2.77 -15.69
C VAL A 27 13.82 3.17 -15.04
N LEU A 28 12.74 2.43 -15.26
CA LEU A 28 11.43 2.73 -14.68
C LEU A 28 11.38 2.47 -13.16
N GLN A 29 11.92 1.34 -12.71
CA GLN A 29 11.84 0.93 -11.30
C GLN A 29 12.83 1.66 -10.39
N ARG A 30 13.94 2.17 -10.96
CA ARG A 30 15.02 2.90 -10.25
C ARG A 30 15.45 2.23 -8.94
N PRO A 31 15.93 0.98 -8.98
CA PRO A 31 16.30 0.24 -7.77
C PRO A 31 17.38 0.93 -6.92
N TRP A 32 18.23 1.76 -7.52
CA TRP A 32 19.23 2.55 -6.80
C TRP A 32 18.61 3.58 -5.87
N GLU A 33 17.47 4.20 -6.23
CA GLU A 33 16.75 5.14 -5.36
C GLU A 33 16.18 4.41 -4.15
N LYS A 34 15.55 3.25 -4.36
CA LYS A 34 15.06 2.39 -3.26
C LYS A 34 16.20 1.97 -2.32
N ARG A 35 17.36 1.59 -2.89
CA ARG A 35 18.54 1.22 -2.10
C ARG A 35 19.11 2.41 -1.33
N LYS A 36 19.17 3.60 -1.93
CA LYS A 36 19.58 4.86 -1.28
C LYS A 36 18.64 5.21 -0.13
N LEU A 37 17.32 5.11 -0.35
CA LEU A 37 16.30 5.36 0.67
C LEU A 37 16.34 4.34 1.82
N SER A 38 16.67 3.08 1.53
CA SER A 38 16.82 2.04 2.56
C SER A 38 18.05 2.28 3.44
N ARG A 39 19.18 2.68 2.83
CA ARG A 39 20.46 2.91 3.51
C ARG A 39 20.57 4.23 4.25
N ARG A 40 19.65 5.18 4.03
CA ARG A 40 19.70 6.48 4.71
C ARG A 40 19.51 6.31 6.22
N ILE A 41 20.16 7.18 6.99
CA ILE A 41 19.97 7.25 8.44
C ILE A 41 18.55 7.76 8.72
N LYS A 42 17.74 6.96 9.41
CA LYS A 42 16.34 7.29 9.73
C LYS A 42 16.20 8.02 11.07
N ALA A 43 17.10 7.76 12.02
CA ALA A 43 17.09 8.37 13.33
C ALA A 43 18.52 8.59 13.85
N ARG A 44 18.71 9.61 14.69
CA ARG A 44 19.98 9.91 15.37
C ARG A 44 19.77 9.95 16.89
N PRO A 45 20.78 9.58 17.69
CA PRO A 45 20.71 9.76 19.13
C PRO A 45 20.73 11.25 19.46
N VAL A 46 19.82 11.70 20.32
CA VAL A 46 19.71 13.09 20.77
C VAL A 46 20.13 13.24 22.23
N ALA A 47 19.92 12.20 23.03
CA ALA A 47 20.35 12.16 24.43
C ALA A 47 20.87 10.75 24.76
N LYS A 48 21.90 10.70 25.60
CA LYS A 48 22.49 9.46 26.11
C LYS A 48 22.77 9.64 27.59
N ASP A 49 22.04 8.88 28.40
CA ASP A 49 22.28 8.71 29.82
C ASP A 49 22.97 7.36 30.05
N GLU A 50 23.40 7.08 31.29
CA GLU A 50 24.04 5.81 31.65
C GLU A 50 23.17 4.59 31.33
N ASN A 51 21.84 4.72 31.46
CA ASN A 51 20.88 3.62 31.31
C ASN A 51 19.97 3.73 30.07
N LYS A 52 20.00 4.83 29.30
CA LYS A 52 19.09 5.02 28.16
C LYS A 52 19.68 5.88 27.05
N ILE A 53 19.28 5.58 25.81
CA ILE A 53 19.61 6.38 24.62
C ILE A 53 18.31 6.76 23.93
N THR A 54 18.06 8.06 23.80
CA THR A 54 16.88 8.58 23.10
C THR A 54 17.23 8.86 21.64
N TYR A 55 16.51 8.22 20.73
CA TYR A 55 16.62 8.45 19.29
C TYR A 55 15.49 9.37 18.80
N ARG A 56 15.81 10.25 17.85
CA ARG A 56 14.83 11.08 17.14
C ARG A 56 14.96 10.88 15.63
N SER A 57 13.83 10.88 14.93
CA SER A 57 13.78 10.87 13.46
C SER A 57 14.60 12.02 12.88
N VAL A 58 15.32 11.77 11.80
CA VAL A 58 16.02 12.82 11.03
C VAL A 58 15.03 13.58 10.13
N ASP A 59 14.01 12.89 9.63
CA ASP A 59 12.98 13.49 8.79
C ASP A 59 12.02 14.31 9.66
N PRO A 60 11.64 15.54 9.23
CA PRO A 60 10.66 16.36 9.93
C PRO A 60 9.26 15.75 9.84
N PRO A 61 8.34 16.15 10.74
CA PRO A 61 6.93 15.79 10.65
C PRO A 61 6.35 16.08 9.27
N LYS A 62 5.72 15.07 8.67
CA LYS A 62 5.04 15.22 7.38
C LYS A 62 3.67 15.88 7.57
N PRO A 63 3.08 16.49 6.52
CA PRO A 63 1.78 17.18 6.62
C PRO A 63 0.67 16.33 7.24
N MET A 64 0.64 15.03 6.93
CA MET A 64 -0.33 14.10 7.53
C MET A 64 -0.20 14.04 9.06
N HIS A 65 1.03 13.94 9.59
CA HIS A 65 1.25 13.88 11.03
C HIS A 65 0.83 15.19 11.70
N VAL A 66 1.22 16.33 11.11
CA VAL A 66 0.83 17.66 11.59
C VAL A 66 -0.70 17.81 11.61
N THR A 67 -1.39 17.26 10.62
CA THR A 67 -2.85 17.29 10.55
C THR A 67 -3.47 16.41 11.64
N LEU A 68 -2.94 15.22 11.88
CA LEU A 68 -3.41 14.33 12.96
C LEU A 68 -3.25 14.99 14.34
N GLU A 69 -2.10 15.63 14.59
CA GLU A 69 -1.87 16.37 15.84
C GLU A 69 -2.82 17.55 15.99
N ARG A 70 -3.03 18.33 14.92
CA ARG A 70 -3.94 19.49 14.91
C ARG A 70 -5.39 19.11 15.19
N GLU A 71 -5.84 17.99 14.64
CA GLU A 71 -7.21 17.48 14.81
C GLU A 71 -7.36 16.61 16.07
N ASN A 72 -6.32 16.52 16.90
CA ASN A 72 -6.29 15.73 18.14
C ASN A 72 -6.70 14.26 17.93
N ILE A 73 -6.18 13.65 16.87
CA ILE A 73 -6.42 12.25 16.50
C ILE A 73 -5.35 11.39 17.17
N ASP A 74 -5.69 10.89 18.35
CA ASP A 74 -4.82 10.12 19.25
C ASP A 74 -5.08 8.60 19.21
N THR A 75 -6.24 8.15 18.71
CA THR A 75 -6.60 6.72 18.60
C THR A 75 -6.75 6.26 17.15
N LEU A 76 -6.53 4.97 16.93
CA LEU A 76 -6.75 4.34 15.62
C LEU A 76 -8.22 4.45 15.17
N GLU A 77 -9.17 4.37 16.10
CA GLU A 77 -10.59 4.59 15.82
C GLU A 77 -10.83 6.00 15.27
N LYS A 78 -10.38 7.04 15.98
CA LYS A 78 -10.52 8.43 15.52
C LYS A 78 -9.86 8.65 14.16
N MET A 79 -8.71 8.02 13.94
CA MET A 79 -8.00 8.08 12.66
C MET A 79 -8.83 7.47 11.53
N LEU A 80 -9.40 6.29 11.72
CA LEU A 80 -10.26 5.63 10.73
C LEU A 80 -11.53 6.45 10.44
N THR A 81 -12.21 6.94 11.48
CA THR A 81 -13.40 7.80 11.32
C THR A 81 -13.05 9.10 10.59
N TRP A 82 -11.91 9.71 10.91
CA TRP A 82 -11.45 10.92 10.25
C TRP A 82 -11.14 10.67 8.77
N VAL A 83 -10.40 9.61 8.44
CA VAL A 83 -10.13 9.24 7.04
C VAL A 83 -11.42 8.98 6.26
N ALA A 84 -12.37 8.27 6.86
CA ALA A 84 -13.67 8.00 6.24
C ALA A 84 -14.46 9.30 5.96
N LYS A 85 -14.37 10.29 6.86
CA LYS A 85 -14.97 11.62 6.66
C LYS A 85 -14.27 12.41 5.55
N VAL A 86 -12.94 12.40 5.52
CA VAL A 86 -12.12 13.16 4.54
C VAL A 86 -12.24 12.57 3.12
N HIS A 87 -12.58 11.30 2.99
CA HIS A 87 -12.70 10.59 1.71
C HIS A 87 -14.09 10.01 1.46
N ASN A 88 -15.14 10.56 2.08
CA ASN A 88 -16.52 10.10 1.94
C ASN A 88 -17.03 10.12 0.48
N GLU A 89 -16.55 11.06 -0.34
CA GLU A 89 -16.92 11.21 -1.74
C GLU A 89 -16.15 10.28 -2.69
N LYS A 90 -15.13 9.57 -2.20
CA LYS A 90 -14.32 8.67 -3.02
C LYS A 90 -14.94 7.28 -3.06
N ILE A 91 -14.99 6.70 -4.26
CA ILE A 91 -15.34 5.29 -4.43
C ILE A 91 -14.30 4.44 -3.72
N CYS A 92 -14.75 3.66 -2.74
CA CYS A 92 -13.88 2.72 -2.05
C CYS A 92 -13.48 1.58 -3.00
N LEU A 93 -12.25 1.09 -2.88
CA LEU A 93 -11.82 -0.07 -3.67
C LEU A 93 -12.64 -1.29 -3.28
N GLY A 94 -13.20 -1.99 -4.28
CA GLY A 94 -13.99 -3.20 -4.06
C GLY A 94 -15.47 -2.97 -3.74
N THR A 95 -16.00 -1.77 -3.97
CA THR A 95 -17.45 -1.55 -3.92
C THR A 95 -18.15 -2.11 -5.16
N ARG A 96 -19.37 -2.64 -4.97
CA ARG A 96 -20.27 -3.07 -6.03
C ARG A 96 -21.47 -2.14 -6.05
N ASP A 97 -21.95 -1.80 -7.24
CA ASP A 97 -23.19 -1.04 -7.38
C ASP A 97 -24.38 -1.87 -6.89
N ILE A 98 -25.26 -1.24 -6.11
CA ILE A 98 -26.54 -1.81 -5.72
C ILE A 98 -27.46 -1.72 -6.93
N LEU A 99 -27.88 -2.87 -7.46
CA LEU A 99 -28.74 -2.94 -8.65
C LEU A 99 -30.23 -2.93 -8.29
N ALA A 100 -30.59 -3.56 -7.16
CA ALA A 100 -31.95 -3.63 -6.67
C ALA A 100 -31.95 -3.86 -5.16
N GLU A 101 -32.94 -3.31 -4.48
CA GLU A 101 -33.20 -3.59 -3.07
C GLU A 101 -34.53 -4.33 -2.95
N GLU A 102 -34.51 -5.54 -2.40
CA GLU A 102 -35.71 -6.38 -2.26
C GLU A 102 -35.89 -6.82 -0.80
N ASP A 103 -37.13 -6.79 -0.31
CA ASP A 103 -37.50 -7.23 1.02
C ASP A 103 -37.96 -8.69 0.98
N GLU A 104 -37.12 -9.61 1.48
CA GLU A 104 -37.44 -11.04 1.57
C GLU A 104 -38.05 -11.36 2.94
N VAL A 105 -39.29 -11.86 2.93
CA VAL A 105 -39.94 -12.38 4.15
C VAL A 105 -39.47 -13.80 4.39
N GLN A 106 -38.76 -14.02 5.49
CA GLN A 106 -38.33 -15.34 5.92
C GLN A 106 -39.48 -16.17 6.53
N PRO A 107 -39.34 -17.50 6.60
CA PRO A 107 -40.34 -18.39 7.20
C PRO A 107 -40.68 -18.08 8.68
N ASN A 108 -39.80 -17.37 9.38
CA ASN A 108 -40.00 -16.90 10.75
C ASN A 108 -40.66 -15.51 10.86
N GLY A 109 -41.10 -14.92 9.73
CA GLY A 109 -41.72 -13.60 9.65
C GLY A 109 -40.74 -12.42 9.68
N ARG A 110 -39.43 -12.65 9.74
CA ARG A 110 -38.43 -11.57 9.68
C ARG A 110 -38.26 -11.10 8.24
N ILE A 111 -38.18 -9.78 8.04
CA ILE A 111 -37.93 -9.16 6.73
C ILE A 111 -36.43 -8.90 6.60
N PHE A 112 -35.81 -9.46 5.55
CA PHE A 112 -34.41 -9.25 5.21
C PHE A 112 -34.31 -8.38 3.96
N LYS A 113 -33.55 -7.29 4.05
CA LYS A 113 -33.27 -6.43 2.92
C LYS A 113 -32.09 -6.99 2.14
N LYS A 114 -32.34 -7.49 0.92
CA LYS A 114 -31.32 -7.92 -0.03
C LYS A 114 -30.92 -6.74 -0.91
N VAL A 115 -29.60 -6.58 -1.12
CA VAL A 115 -28.93 -5.46 -1.82
C VAL A 115 -27.96 -5.99 -2.88
#